data_AF-G5E1J1-F1
#
_entry.id   AF-G5E1J1-F1
#
_cell.length_a   1.000
_cell.length_b   1.000
_cell.length_c   1.000
_cell.angle_alpha   90.00
_cell.angle_beta   90.00
_cell.angle_gamma   90.00
#
_symmetry.space_group_name_H-M   'P 1'
#
loop_
_entity.id
_entity.type
_entity.pdbx_description
1 polymer ?
#
loop_
_entity_poly.entity_id
_entity_poly.type
_entity_poly.pdbx_seq_one_letter_code
_entity_poly.pdbx_strand_id
1 'polypeptide(L)'
;FDTHAVVQVLEANGFTAQQSEIIVSALVNIININMDLIYKDMLTKVQQEISLQQVMSLIASVKKMIILEKSEFSALRTENEKVKIELQGLTQTKRKIDTEVAGLKTMLESHKLDTIKYFAGSVFTCLTIVLGFYRLWM
;
A
#
# COMPACT_ATOMS: atom_id res chain seq x y z
N PHE A 1 -58.61 -20.97 -2.61
CA PHE A 1 -59.76 -20.06 -2.40
C PHE A 1 -61.01 -20.87 -2.69
N ASP A 2 -61.91 -21.02 -1.73
CA ASP A 2 -63.17 -21.76 -1.93
C ASP A 2 -64.25 -20.79 -2.38
N THR A 3 -64.51 -20.77 -3.69
CA THR A 3 -65.45 -19.88 -4.37
C THR A 3 -66.89 -20.09 -3.89
N HIS A 4 -67.25 -21.34 -3.59
CA HIS A 4 -68.62 -21.72 -3.28
C HIS A 4 -69.01 -21.34 -1.84
N ALA A 5 -68.08 -21.48 -0.90
CA ALA A 5 -68.30 -21.06 0.48
C ALA A 5 -68.54 -19.54 0.58
N VAL A 6 -67.84 -18.73 -0.24
CA VAL A 6 -68.00 -17.27 -0.25
C VAL A 6 -69.33 -16.84 -0.86
N VAL A 7 -69.80 -17.52 -1.92
CA VAL A 7 -71.14 -17.27 -2.51
C VAL A 7 -72.24 -17.52 -1.48
N GLN A 8 -72.18 -18.66 -0.77
CA GLN A 8 -73.17 -19.00 0.27
C GLN A 8 -73.21 -17.98 1.41
N VAL A 9 -72.04 -17.46 1.81
CA VAL A 9 -71.95 -16.41 2.83
C VAL A 9 -72.57 -15.11 2.33
N LEU A 10 -72.34 -14.71 1.08
CA LEU A 10 -72.94 -13.49 0.52
C LEU A 10 -74.46 -13.62 0.40
N GLU A 11 -74.96 -14.76 -0.05
CA GLU A 11 -76.40 -15.03 -0.09
C GLU A 11 -77.05 -15.00 1.30
N ALA A 12 -76.38 -15.59 2.31
CA ALA A 12 -76.84 -15.54 3.70
C ALA A 12 -76.85 -14.12 4.29
N ASN A 13 -76.08 -13.18 3.71
CA ASN A 13 -76.04 -11.78 4.10
C ASN A 13 -76.96 -10.88 3.25
N GLY A 14 -77.90 -11.46 2.49
CA GLY A 14 -78.96 -10.74 1.78
C GLY A 14 -78.62 -10.32 0.35
N PHE A 15 -77.51 -10.81 -0.21
CA PHE A 15 -77.20 -10.63 -1.64
C PHE A 15 -77.93 -11.66 -2.50
N THR A 16 -78.32 -11.26 -3.71
CA THR A 16 -78.85 -12.22 -4.69
C THR A 16 -77.74 -13.13 -5.21
N ALA A 17 -78.08 -14.35 -5.64
CA ALA A 17 -77.11 -15.30 -6.20
C ALA A 17 -76.23 -14.68 -7.31
N GLN A 18 -76.85 -13.87 -8.17
CA GLN A 18 -76.17 -13.20 -9.27
C GLN A 18 -75.19 -12.12 -8.78
N GLN A 19 -75.53 -11.37 -7.73
CA GLN A 19 -74.62 -10.41 -7.11
C GLN A 19 -73.44 -11.11 -6.43
N SER A 20 -73.72 -12.20 -5.72
CA SER A 20 -72.70 -13.02 -5.06
C SER A 20 -71.70 -13.60 -6.06
N GLU A 21 -72.16 -14.14 -7.19
CA GLU A 21 -71.30 -14.64 -8.26
C GLU A 21 -70.42 -13.56 -8.89
N ILE A 22 -70.98 -12.37 -9.17
CA ILE A 22 -70.22 -11.25 -9.76
C ILE A 22 -69.12 -10.78 -8.80
N ILE A 23 -69.46 -10.60 -7.52
CA ILE A 23 -68.51 -10.16 -6.48
C ILE A 23 -67.38 -11.20 -6.34
N VAL A 24 -67.74 -12.48 -6.30
CA VAL A 24 -66.78 -13.57 -6.15
C VAL A 24 -65.90 -13.71 -7.39
N SER A 25 -66.44 -13.53 -8.60
CA SER A 25 -65.67 -13.51 -9.84
C SER A 25 -64.66 -12.37 -9.88
N ALA A 26 -65.05 -11.16 -9.45
CA ALA A 26 -64.14 -10.03 -9.31
C ALA A 26 -63.03 -10.31 -8.28
N LEU A 27 -63.37 -10.92 -7.14
CA LEU A 27 -62.42 -11.34 -6.11
C LEU A 27 -61.42 -12.38 -6.63
N VAL A 28 -61.88 -13.39 -7.37
CA VAL A 28 -61.01 -14.41 -7.98
C VAL A 28 -60.07 -13.77 -9.00
N ASN A 29 -60.57 -12.86 -9.84
CA ASN A 29 -59.71 -12.12 -10.77
C ASN A 29 -58.65 -11.29 -10.05
N ILE A 30 -59.02 -10.58 -8.98
CA ILE A 30 -58.06 -9.81 -8.16
C ILE A 30 -57.04 -10.73 -7.50
N ILE A 31 -57.47 -11.88 -6.95
CA ILE A 31 -56.57 -12.87 -6.33
C ILE A 31 -55.60 -13.44 -7.37
N ASN A 32 -56.07 -13.76 -8.57
CA ASN A 32 -55.21 -14.27 -9.64
C ASN A 32 -54.18 -13.23 -10.08
N ILE A 33 -54.59 -11.96 -10.24
CA ILE A 33 -53.69 -10.85 -10.57
C ILE A 33 -52.67 -10.63 -9.44
N ASN A 34 -53.11 -10.64 -8.17
CA ASN A 34 -52.22 -10.51 -7.02
C ASN A 34 -51.24 -11.67 -6.91
N MET A 35 -51.68 -12.90 -7.18
CA MET A 35 -50.80 -14.07 -7.19
C MET A 35 -49.75 -13.99 -8.29
N ASP A 36 -50.11 -13.53 -9.49
CA ASP A 36 -49.16 -13.30 -10.59
C ASP A 36 -48.12 -12.22 -10.22
N LEU A 37 -48.58 -11.09 -9.66
CA LEU A 37 -47.71 -10.03 -9.15
C LEU A 37 -46.76 -10.53 -8.07
N ILE A 38 -47.26 -11.27 -7.07
CA ILE A 38 -46.45 -11.83 -5.97
C ILE A 38 -45.44 -12.84 -6.51
N TYR A 39 -45.81 -13.71 -7.46
CA TYR A 39 -44.87 -14.65 -8.06
C TYR A 39 -43.78 -13.97 -8.90
N LYS A 40 -44.10 -12.82 -9.49
CA LYS A 40 -43.17 -12.04 -10.32
C LYS A 40 -42.20 -11.20 -9.47
N ASP A 41 -42.68 -10.63 -8.36
CA ASP A 41 -41.87 -9.88 -7.39
C ASP A 41 -41.11 -10.79 -6.41
N MET A 42 -41.61 -12.01 -6.19
CA MET A 42 -40.87 -13.03 -5.48
C MET A 42 -39.69 -13.47 -6.34
N LEU A 43 -38.55 -12.79 -6.14
CA LEU A 43 -37.24 -13.34 -6.46
C LEU A 43 -37.21 -14.78 -5.95
N THR A 44 -37.13 -15.74 -6.88
CA THR A 44 -37.14 -17.14 -6.51
C THR A 44 -35.98 -17.40 -5.56
N LYS A 45 -36.17 -18.28 -4.57
CA LYS A 45 -35.10 -18.71 -3.64
C LYS A 45 -33.80 -19.05 -4.40
N VAL A 46 -33.95 -19.64 -5.59
CA VAL A 46 -32.86 -19.93 -6.53
C VAL A 46 -32.13 -18.67 -6.99
N GLN A 47 -32.84 -17.61 -7.42
CA GLN A 47 -32.22 -16.36 -7.85
C GLN A 47 -31.46 -15.65 -6.72
N GLN A 48 -31.99 -15.75 -5.50
CA GLN A 48 -31.31 -15.24 -4.30
C GLN A 48 -30.02 -16.02 -4.01
N GLU A 49 -30.04 -17.35 -4.12
CA GLU A 49 -28.85 -18.21 -3.98
C GLU A 49 -27.79 -17.91 -5.04
N ILE A 50 -28.17 -17.73 -6.30
CA ILE A 50 -27.24 -17.37 -7.38
C ILE A 50 -26.58 -16.01 -7.09
N SER A 51 -27.38 -15.01 -6.68
CA SER A 51 -26.86 -13.68 -6.34
C SER A 51 -25.90 -13.75 -5.15
N LEU A 52 -26.22 -14.56 -4.14
CA LEU A 52 -25.32 -14.80 -3.00
C LEU A 52 -24.02 -15.47 -3.42
N GLN A 53 -24.08 -16.50 -4.28
CA GLN A 53 -22.87 -17.16 -4.79
C GLN A 53 -21.97 -16.20 -5.57
N GLN A 54 -22.56 -15.30 -6.37
CA GLN A 54 -21.81 -14.25 -7.08
C GLN A 54 -21.10 -13.31 -6.10
N VAL A 55 -21.81 -12.84 -5.06
CA VAL A 55 -21.22 -11.99 -4.02
C VAL A 55 -20.11 -12.73 -3.27
N MET A 56 -20.32 -14.00 -2.90
CA MET A 56 -19.29 -14.82 -2.24
C MET A 56 -18.05 -15.01 -3.10
N SER A 57 -18.22 -15.21 -4.41
CA SER A 57 -17.12 -15.31 -5.37
C SER A 57 -16.32 -14.01 -5.45
N LEU A 58 -17.00 -12.86 -5.54
CA LEU A 58 -16.35 -11.55 -5.52
C LEU A 58 -15.58 -11.31 -4.22
N ILE A 59 -16.17 -11.67 -3.07
CA ILE A 59 -15.49 -11.58 -1.77
C ILE A 59 -14.23 -12.45 -1.74
N ALA A 60 -14.27 -13.67 -2.28
CA ALA A 60 -13.12 -14.56 -2.35
C ALA A 60 -12.00 -13.97 -3.23
N SER A 61 -12.37 -13.38 -4.38
CA SER A 61 -11.44 -12.70 -5.28
C SER A 61 -10.77 -11.49 -4.61
N VAL A 62 -11.56 -10.63 -3.96
CA VAL A 62 -11.04 -9.46 -3.22
C VAL A 62 -10.13 -9.88 -2.08
N LYS A 63 -10.48 -10.93 -1.33
CA LYS A 63 -9.61 -11.48 -0.27
C LYS A 63 -8.27 -11.93 -0.85
N LYS A 64 -8.26 -12.60 -1.99
CA LYS A 64 -7.03 -13.03 -2.67
C LYS A 64 -6.18 -11.83 -3.10
N MET A 65 -6.80 -10.79 -3.64
CA MET A 65 -6.12 -9.54 -4.03
C MET A 65 -5.45 -8.88 -2.83
N ILE A 66 -6.17 -8.74 -1.70
CA ILE A 66 -5.62 -8.15 -0.46
C ILE A 66 -4.41 -8.95 0.05
N ILE A 67 -4.47 -10.29 -0.01
CA ILE A 67 -3.35 -11.14 0.41
C ILE A 67 -2.13 -10.89 -0.49
N LEU A 68 -2.33 -10.81 -1.80
CA LEU A 68 -1.26 -10.55 -2.75
C LEU A 68 -0.64 -9.16 -2.53
N GLU A 69 -1.46 -8.11 -2.45
CA GLU A 69 -0.99 -6.74 -2.19
C GLU A 69 -0.22 -6.65 -0.87
N LYS A 70 -0.69 -7.33 0.17
CA LYS A 70 0.01 -7.38 1.47
C LYS A 70 1.39 -8.06 1.34
N SER A 71 1.48 -9.12 0.53
CA SER A 71 2.74 -9.81 0.26
C SER A 71 3.70 -8.91 -0.52
N GLU A 72 3.23 -8.25 -1.58
CA GLU A 72 4.02 -7.32 -2.38
C GLU A 72 4.50 -6.13 -1.55
N PHE A 73 3.62 -5.55 -0.73
CA PHE A 73 3.99 -4.46 0.18
C PHE A 73 5.05 -4.90 1.19
N SER A 74 4.95 -6.12 1.72
CA SER A 74 5.97 -6.67 2.61
C SER A 74 7.32 -6.83 1.90
N ALA A 75 7.32 -7.32 0.65
CA ALA A 75 8.53 -7.46 -0.15
C ALA A 75 9.19 -6.10 -0.45
N LEU A 76 8.38 -5.13 -0.90
CA LEU A 76 8.84 -3.76 -1.16
C LEU A 76 9.42 -3.10 0.11
N ARG A 77 8.80 -3.32 1.27
CA ARG A 77 9.32 -2.81 2.55
C ARG A 77 10.68 -3.41 2.87
N THR A 78 10.87 -4.71 2.66
CA THR A 78 12.17 -5.36 2.86
C THR A 78 13.23 -4.83 1.90
N GLU A 79 12.89 -4.64 0.63
CA GLU A 79 13.80 -4.05 -0.36
C GLU A 79 14.18 -2.61 0.02
N ASN A 80 13.20 -1.81 0.46
CA ASN A 80 13.44 -0.43 0.89
C ASN A 80 14.41 -0.35 2.09
N GLU A 81 14.25 -1.23 3.09
CA GLU A 81 15.19 -1.30 4.22
C GLU A 81 16.60 -1.73 3.77
N LYS A 82 16.73 -2.66 2.82
CA LYS A 82 18.04 -3.02 2.25
C LYS A 82 18.71 -1.82 1.57
N VAL A 83 17.99 -1.13 0.70
CA VAL A 83 18.49 0.07 0.00
C VAL A 83 18.90 1.15 1.00
N LYS A 84 18.14 1.32 2.08
CA LYS A 84 18.47 2.27 3.15
C LYS A 84 19.77 1.91 3.87
N ILE A 85 20.00 0.63 4.17
CA ILE A 85 21.25 0.14 4.79
C ILE A 85 22.43 0.36 3.83
N GLU A 86 22.27 0.02 2.55
CA GLU A 86 23.30 0.25 1.53
C GLU A 86 23.66 1.73 1.40
N LEU A 87 22.64 2.61 1.37
CA LEU A 87 22.83 4.06 1.31
C LEU A 87 23.58 4.60 2.54
N GLN A 88 23.27 4.09 3.74
CA GLN A 88 23.99 4.44 4.96
C GLN A 88 25.46 3.99 4.88
N GLY A 89 25.72 2.78 4.39
CA GLY A 89 27.07 2.27 4.17
C GLY A 89 27.87 3.12 3.19
N LEU A 90 27.28 3.47 2.04
CA LEU A 90 27.90 4.36 1.05
C LEU A 90 28.21 5.74 1.64
N THR A 91 27.29 6.30 2.41
CA THR A 91 27.48 7.60 3.07
C THR A 91 28.62 7.55 4.10
N GLN A 92 28.73 6.46 4.86
CA GLN A 92 29.82 6.26 5.81
C GLN A 92 31.17 6.15 5.09
N THR A 93 31.24 5.36 4.01
CA THR A 93 32.45 5.22 3.19
C THR A 93 32.86 6.56 2.58
N LYS A 94 31.90 7.33 2.06
CA LYS A 94 32.16 8.68 1.55
C LYS A 94 32.80 9.57 2.63
N ARG A 95 32.25 9.60 3.84
CA ARG A 95 32.82 10.38 4.96
C ARG A 95 34.24 9.93 5.33
N LYS A 96 34.51 8.62 5.31
CA LYS A 96 35.87 8.09 5.55
C LYS A 96 36.83 8.58 4.48
N ILE A 97 36.46 8.47 3.21
CA ILE A 97 37.26 8.97 2.08
C ILE A 97 37.54 10.46 2.23
N ASP A 98 36.52 11.28 2.51
CA ASP A 98 36.70 12.72 2.70
C ASP A 98 37.69 13.04 3.83
N THR A 99 37.65 12.24 4.92
CA THR A 99 38.56 12.37 6.06
C THR A 99 39.99 11.96 5.72
N GLU A 100 40.17 10.83 5.02
CA GLU A 100 41.48 10.37 4.57
C GLU A 100 42.10 11.34 3.56
N VAL A 101 41.31 11.88 2.64
CA VAL A 101 41.74 12.90 1.67
C VAL A 101 42.20 14.17 2.39
N ALA A 102 41.43 14.64 3.38
CA ALA A 102 41.84 15.78 4.21
C ALA A 102 43.15 15.48 4.97
N GLY A 103 43.26 14.29 5.56
CA GLY A 103 44.48 13.85 6.26
C GLY A 103 45.71 13.82 5.35
N LEU A 104 45.61 13.20 4.18
CA LEU A 104 46.69 13.16 3.19
C LEU A 104 47.11 14.57 2.75
N LYS A 105 46.16 15.47 2.54
CA LYS A 105 46.46 16.87 2.22
C LYS A 105 47.27 17.55 3.33
N THR A 106 46.86 17.38 4.59
CA THR A 106 47.60 17.97 5.73
C THR A 106 49.01 17.38 5.87
N MET A 107 49.18 16.07 5.64
CA MET A 107 50.48 15.41 5.69
C MET A 107 51.41 15.88 4.55
N LEU A 108 50.86 16.13 3.36
CA LEU A 108 51.62 16.70 2.25
C LEU A 108 52.09 18.12 2.55
N GLU A 109 51.22 18.95 3.13
CA GLU A 109 51.56 20.32 3.53
C GLU A 109 52.63 20.34 4.62
N SER A 110 52.54 19.44 5.63
CA SER A 110 53.58 19.32 6.65
C SER A 110 54.92 18.86 6.07
N HIS A 111 54.93 17.87 5.19
CA HIS A 111 56.17 17.38 4.57
C HIS A 111 56.85 18.46 3.69
N LYS A 112 56.08 19.26 2.95
CA LYS A 112 56.62 20.41 2.20
C LYS A 112 57.30 21.40 3.15
N LEU A 113 56.65 21.71 4.26
CA LEU A 113 57.14 22.66 5.24
C LEU A 113 58.41 22.15 5.94
N ASP A 114 58.46 20.86 6.30
CA ASP A 114 59.64 20.23 6.88
C ASP A 114 60.82 20.26 5.90
N THR A 115 60.59 19.92 4.63
CA THR A 115 61.63 19.98 3.59
C THR A 115 62.23 21.38 3.47
N ILE A 116 61.39 22.43 3.48
CA ILE A 116 61.86 23.83 3.44
C ILE A 116 62.69 24.16 4.69
N LYS A 117 62.23 23.78 5.89
CA LYS A 117 62.95 24.02 7.15
C LYS A 117 64.31 23.33 7.18
N TYR A 118 64.37 22.06 6.77
CA TYR A 118 65.62 21.30 6.70
C TYR A 118 66.63 21.94 5.73
N PHE A 119 66.17 22.39 4.57
CA PHE A 119 67.00 23.08 3.59
C PHE A 119 67.53 24.42 4.13
N ALA A 120 66.66 25.23 4.76
CA ALA A 120 67.10 26.49 5.37
C ALA A 120 68.12 26.26 6.50
N GLY A 121 67.89 25.23 7.33
CA GLY A 121 68.80 24.85 8.41
C GLY A 121 70.17 24.40 7.91
N SER A 122 70.23 23.58 6.85
CA SER A 122 71.52 23.13 6.31
C SER A 122 72.34 24.26 5.69
N VAL A 123 71.70 25.19 4.96
CA VAL A 123 72.38 26.36 4.42
C VAL A 123 72.92 27.24 5.56
N PHE A 124 72.14 27.46 6.61
CA PHE A 124 72.57 28.25 7.76
C PHE A 124 73.73 27.62 8.53
N THR A 125 73.73 26.30 8.73
CA THR A 125 74.84 25.60 9.39
C THR A 125 76.12 25.66 8.55
N CYS A 126 76.02 25.45 7.23
CA CYS A 126 77.16 25.62 6.32
C CYS A 126 77.76 27.03 6.40
N LEU A 127 76.92 28.08 6.37
CA LEU A 127 77.37 29.47 6.51
C LEU A 127 78.06 29.72 7.86
N THR A 128 77.50 29.19 8.95
CA THR A 128 78.06 29.32 10.30
C THR A 128 79.46 28.70 10.40
N ILE A 129 79.65 27.53 9.80
CA ILE A 129 80.95 26.84 9.77
C ILE A 129 81.98 27.65 8.97
N VAL A 130 81.62 28.15 7.77
CA VAL A 130 82.51 28.96 6.93
C VAL A 130 82.97 30.22 7.66
N LEU A 131 82.05 30.93 8.34
CA LEU A 131 82.39 32.11 9.13
C LEU A 131 83.30 31.80 10.33
N GLY A 132 83.12 30.63 10.96
CA GLY A 132 83.99 30.15 12.04
C GLY A 132 85.43 29.94 11.58
N PHE A 133 85.64 29.29 10.43
CA PHE A 133 86.97 29.12 9.85
C PHE A 133 87.62 30.45 9.45
N TYR A 134 86.86 31.37 8.85
CA TYR A 134 87.38 32.69 8.49
C TYR A 134 87.90 33.47 9.70
N ARG A 135 87.19 33.39 10.84
CA ARG A 135 87.61 34.01 12.11
C ARG A 135 88.85 33.39 12.75
N LEU A 136 89.12 32.11 12.51
CA LEU A 136 90.30 31.43 13.06
C LEU A 136 91.57 31.70 12.23
N TRP A 137 91.44 32.08 10.96
CA TRP A 137 92.56 32.32 10.05
C TRP A 137 93.05 33.78 10.05
N MET A 138 92.20 34.75 10.40
CA MET A 138 92.54 36.17 10.53
C MET A 138 92.94 36.49 11.97
#